data_AF-A0A938P3K8-F1
#
_entry.id   AF-A0A938P3K8-F1
#
_cell.length_a   1.000
_cell.length_b   1.000
_cell.length_c   1.000
_cell.angle_alpha   90.00
_cell.angle_beta   90.00
_cell.angle_gamma   90.00
#
_symmetry.space_group_name_H-M   'P 1'
#
loop_
_entity.id
_entity.type
_entity.pdbx_description
1 polymer ?
#
loop_
_entity_poly.entity_id
_entity_poly.type
_entity_poly.pdbx_seq_one_letter_code
_entity_poly.pdbx_strand_id
1 'polypeptide(L)'
;MKKRLSIRHRSCKLPDELSWNRLSVDQFSRKPQAGLGCVSNTASGGLTLSGAIGGTGDFTLVTTNGAMTVSGAITNTGDITVKTTGGKITVSGAITNTGNLTLQNDTSTDGQVTISGNINTFGCITNSGSGSGRTEFSGLLGTNVHRLVQNGSSKWYSGANNNSFTGAVIIMKGQVQSANDTFYQSWGTGPVTLAAGSESNDTQLTVSGGANNGTFVSPITVEANNPGRASIVQSCANDPRTFSGLITLNSHDLTIRGQSGNTLTLNGGVTGTGSLDLNPQAVGITMGAVNPIGAITIRGDNANTADLGTIGDNVTGVTNNGPGSILRLDSASTYSGPTVLNAGTSRVDMSSAGTTASITSGPFGKGTLILNGGALMTLTATDRRILNAVTINSNTVFGAAATYTGSLTFSNTVTLGSATPTLTVNLPTSDWVRFDGAVEGSGGIVKDGDGILILDDANTYSGDTTINAGRLTLKTTNSLPTTTVLNINASGTSHLDFVGTNRVAELWLGGEKQAGGATYGGTGSGADVVNTTYFITGSGVLQTQVPDAPRGTVILLR
;
A
#
# COMPACT_ATOMS: atom_id res chain seq x y z
N MET A 1 53.91 -14.10 37.65
CA MET A 1 54.58 -13.62 36.42
C MET A 1 53.68 -12.61 35.73
N LYS A 2 54.12 -11.34 35.65
CA LYS A 2 53.41 -10.26 34.93
C LYS A 2 53.45 -10.55 33.42
N LYS A 3 52.32 -10.91 32.81
CA LYS A 3 52.21 -10.91 31.35
C LYS A 3 51.95 -9.48 30.88
N ARG A 4 52.99 -8.85 30.31
CA ARG A 4 52.85 -7.67 29.45
C ARG A 4 52.03 -8.09 28.22
N LEU A 5 50.80 -7.62 28.11
CA LEU A 5 50.07 -7.66 26.85
C LEU A 5 50.33 -6.33 26.11
N SER A 6 51.22 -6.41 25.13
CA SER A 6 51.47 -5.34 24.15
C SER A 6 50.41 -5.42 23.06
N ILE A 7 49.60 -4.39 22.89
CA ILE A 7 48.84 -4.17 21.65
C ILE A 7 49.02 -2.70 21.26
N ARG A 8 49.81 -2.48 20.20
CA ARG A 8 49.72 -1.27 19.36
C ARG A 8 48.66 -1.53 18.30
N HIS A 9 47.71 -0.62 18.16
CA HIS A 9 47.30 -0.09 16.85
C HIS A 9 46.67 1.29 17.01
N ARG A 10 47.10 2.21 16.14
CA ARG A 10 46.58 3.58 16.01
C ARG A 10 45.16 3.51 15.43
N SER A 11 44.22 4.29 15.99
CA SER A 11 43.33 5.22 15.27
C SER A 11 42.24 5.79 16.19
N CYS A 12 42.53 6.92 16.84
CA CYS A 12 41.62 8.07 16.88
C CYS A 12 42.37 9.14 16.09
N LYS A 13 41.94 9.47 14.88
CA LYS A 13 42.52 10.59 14.12
C LYS A 13 41.40 11.53 13.72
N LEU A 14 41.50 12.76 14.22
CA LEU A 14 41.32 14.07 13.56
C LEU A 14 41.72 15.17 14.57
N PRO A 15 42.12 16.38 14.11
CA PRO A 15 43.44 16.79 13.61
C PRO A 15 44.45 17.13 14.73
N ASP A 16 45.62 17.63 14.33
CA ASP A 16 46.89 17.61 15.05
C ASP A 16 46.97 18.35 16.40
N GLU A 17 47.82 17.80 17.27
CA GLU A 17 48.39 18.36 18.51
C GLU A 17 47.43 18.70 19.67
N LEU A 18 47.19 17.72 20.55
CA LEU A 18 47.27 17.86 22.01
C LEU A 18 47.18 16.47 22.67
N SER A 19 48.15 16.14 23.51
CA SER A 19 48.29 14.86 24.21
C SER A 19 47.20 14.70 25.27
N TRP A 20 46.05 14.11 24.90
CA TRP A 20 45.02 13.73 25.86
C TRP A 20 45.44 12.52 26.70
N ASN A 21 45.32 12.66 28.03
CA ASN A 21 45.55 11.62 29.04
C ASN A 21 44.76 10.34 28.70
N ARG A 22 45.43 9.32 28.15
CA ARG A 22 44.89 7.97 28.00
C ARG A 22 45.06 7.22 29.32
N LEU A 23 43.98 6.86 30.00
CA LEU A 23 44.02 5.96 31.16
C LEU A 23 43.25 4.66 30.88
N SER A 24 43.93 3.52 31.02
CA SER A 24 43.34 2.18 30.95
C SER A 24 43.22 1.53 32.34
N VAL A 25 42.00 1.08 32.66
CA VAL A 25 41.54 0.07 33.63
C VAL A 25 42.44 -0.19 34.87
N ASP A 26 42.20 0.56 35.96
CA ASP A 26 42.17 0.05 37.35
C ASP A 26 41.93 1.12 38.45
N GLN A 27 41.79 2.42 38.12
CA GLN A 27 41.80 3.49 39.14
C GLN A 27 40.43 4.15 39.45
N PHE A 28 39.34 3.72 38.82
CA PHE A 28 38.04 4.41 38.92
C PHE A 28 37.09 3.72 39.90
N SER A 29 37.20 4.02 41.20
CA SER A 29 36.15 3.61 42.15
C SER A 29 35.46 4.76 42.88
N ARG A 30 36.06 5.95 43.11
CA ARG A 30 35.48 6.87 44.13
C ARG A 30 35.60 8.41 43.95
N LYS A 31 36.04 8.98 42.82
CA LYS A 31 36.12 10.46 42.69
C LYS A 31 35.64 11.01 41.33
N PRO A 32 34.97 12.18 41.29
CA PRO A 32 34.65 12.89 40.04
C PRO A 32 35.93 13.22 39.26
N GLN A 33 35.89 13.10 37.93
CA GLN A 33 37.04 13.41 37.06
C GLN A 33 36.61 14.44 36.01
N ALA A 34 37.05 15.68 36.20
CA ALA A 34 36.84 16.77 35.25
C ALA A 34 37.95 16.77 34.19
N GLY A 35 37.60 16.93 32.91
CA GLY A 35 38.56 17.24 31.83
C GLY A 35 39.08 16.05 31.02
N LEU A 36 38.39 14.91 31.01
CA LEU A 36 38.70 13.80 30.11
C LEU A 36 38.13 14.08 28.72
N GLY A 37 38.93 13.91 27.65
CA GLY A 37 38.45 14.00 26.27
C GLY A 37 38.04 12.65 25.66
N CYS A 38 38.52 11.53 26.20
CA CYS A 38 38.16 10.18 25.73
C CYS A 38 38.36 9.12 26.82
N VAL A 39 37.44 8.15 26.91
CA VAL A 39 37.58 6.91 27.67
C VAL A 39 37.37 5.72 26.73
N SER A 40 38.35 4.82 26.70
CA SER A 40 38.34 3.66 25.80
C SER A 40 38.44 2.33 26.55
N ASN A 41 37.62 1.34 26.20
CA ASN A 41 37.85 -0.06 26.57
C ASN A 41 38.22 -0.91 25.35
N THR A 42 39.51 -1.22 25.20
CA THR A 42 40.00 -2.08 24.13
C THR A 42 40.29 -3.51 24.60
N ALA A 43 40.23 -3.75 25.90
CA ALA A 43 40.45 -5.07 26.49
C ALA A 43 39.20 -5.94 26.33
N SER A 44 39.36 -7.26 26.47
CA SER A 44 38.22 -8.19 26.52
C SER A 44 37.44 -8.14 27.84
N GLY A 45 38.06 -7.65 28.92
CA GLY A 45 37.42 -7.45 30.22
C GLY A 45 36.49 -6.23 30.25
N GLY A 46 35.54 -6.22 31.19
CA GLY A 46 34.62 -5.10 31.38
C GLY A 46 35.25 -3.88 32.06
N LEU A 47 34.75 -2.68 31.73
CA LEU A 47 35.09 -1.41 32.38
C LEU A 47 33.83 -0.81 33.03
N THR A 48 33.89 -0.43 34.31
CA THR A 48 32.78 0.24 35.01
C THR A 48 33.19 1.63 35.48
N LEU A 49 32.36 2.64 35.17
CA LEU A 49 32.52 4.03 35.58
C LEU A 49 31.32 4.43 36.44
N SER A 50 31.51 4.51 37.76
CA SER A 50 30.44 4.80 38.72
C SER A 50 30.38 6.26 39.19
N GLY A 51 31.49 7.00 39.07
CA GLY A 51 31.56 8.43 39.39
C GLY A 51 31.12 9.31 38.21
N ALA A 52 30.78 10.56 38.49
CA ALA A 52 30.51 11.55 37.45
C ALA A 52 31.75 11.78 36.57
N ILE A 53 31.54 11.88 35.26
CA ILE A 53 32.57 12.04 34.24
C ILE A 53 32.21 13.17 33.26
N GLY A 54 33.21 13.74 32.59
CA GLY A 54 33.06 14.79 31.58
C GLY A 54 33.91 16.03 31.89
N GLY A 55 33.71 17.13 31.19
CA GLY A 55 34.54 18.32 31.37
C GLY A 55 34.28 19.42 30.34
N THR A 56 35.35 20.05 29.89
CA THR A 56 35.33 21.08 28.86
C THR A 56 35.79 20.52 27.51
N GLY A 57 35.15 20.93 26.41
CA GLY A 57 35.48 20.44 25.06
C GLY A 57 34.76 19.12 24.74
N ASP A 58 35.16 18.41 23.70
CA ASP A 58 34.49 17.18 23.26
C ASP A 58 34.86 15.96 24.11
N PHE A 59 33.92 15.03 24.30
CA PHE A 59 34.10 13.84 25.11
C PHE A 59 33.66 12.56 24.39
N THR A 60 34.53 11.55 24.34
CA THR A 60 34.23 10.26 23.67
C THR A 60 34.28 9.07 24.62
N LEU A 61 33.27 8.20 24.57
CA LEU A 61 33.28 6.84 25.10
C LEU A 61 33.43 5.86 23.94
N VAL A 62 34.42 4.98 23.99
CA VAL A 62 34.65 3.98 22.93
C VAL A 62 34.92 2.59 23.49
N THR A 63 34.32 1.56 22.89
CA THR A 63 34.73 0.16 23.13
C THR A 63 34.92 -0.61 21.83
N THR A 64 35.85 -1.57 21.85
CA THR A 64 36.16 -2.42 20.68
C THR A 64 36.01 -3.91 20.96
N ASN A 65 36.00 -4.34 22.22
CA ASN A 65 35.91 -5.76 22.58
C ASN A 65 35.07 -5.98 23.85
N GLY A 66 35.48 -5.42 24.99
CA GLY A 66 34.86 -5.62 26.30
C GLY A 66 33.65 -4.72 26.55
N ALA A 67 32.83 -5.07 27.53
CA ALA A 67 31.71 -4.22 27.94
C ALA A 67 32.20 -2.93 28.63
N MET A 68 31.45 -1.84 28.50
CA MET A 68 31.62 -0.61 29.27
C MET A 68 30.29 -0.24 29.93
N THR A 69 30.29 -0.08 31.25
CA THR A 69 29.11 0.35 32.02
C THR A 69 29.39 1.69 32.66
N VAL A 70 28.52 2.68 32.43
CA VAL A 70 28.62 4.03 32.97
C VAL A 70 27.36 4.34 33.78
N SER A 71 27.47 4.34 35.10
CA SER A 71 26.35 4.68 35.99
C SER A 71 26.45 6.09 36.59
N GLY A 72 27.62 6.71 36.55
CA GLY A 72 27.77 8.12 36.91
C GLY A 72 27.27 9.07 35.82
N ALA A 73 26.86 10.27 36.20
CA ALA A 73 26.41 11.29 35.26
C ALA A 73 27.53 11.72 34.31
N ILE A 74 27.18 12.00 33.06
CA ILE A 74 28.06 12.56 32.03
C ILE A 74 27.69 14.04 31.83
N THR A 75 28.60 14.95 32.16
CA THR A 75 28.37 16.40 32.01
C THR A 75 29.51 17.05 31.24
N ASN A 76 29.22 17.68 30.11
CA ASN A 76 30.26 18.17 29.20
C ASN A 76 29.91 19.52 28.52
N THR A 77 30.89 20.39 28.26
CA THR A 77 30.63 21.66 27.55
C THR A 77 30.83 21.59 26.03
N GLY A 78 31.07 20.40 25.48
CA GLY A 78 31.20 20.16 24.03
C GLY A 78 30.37 18.97 23.57
N ASP A 79 30.73 18.38 22.43
CA ASP A 79 30.04 17.23 21.88
C ASP A 79 30.34 15.97 22.71
N ILE A 80 29.39 15.03 22.76
CA ILE A 80 29.58 13.71 23.35
C ILE A 80 29.45 12.66 22.25
N THR A 81 30.39 11.73 22.18
CA THR A 81 30.29 10.55 21.29
C THR A 81 30.31 9.26 22.11
N VAL A 82 29.36 8.36 21.86
CA VAL A 82 29.32 7.00 22.42
C VAL A 82 29.43 6.01 21.27
N LYS A 83 30.54 5.29 21.19
CA LYS A 83 30.89 4.46 20.03
C LYS A 83 31.28 3.04 20.43
N THR A 84 30.78 2.05 19.69
CA THR A 84 31.28 0.68 19.76
C THR A 84 31.56 0.11 18.38
N THR A 85 32.72 -0.52 18.23
CA THR A 85 33.04 -1.42 17.10
C THR A 85 33.04 -2.88 17.54
N GLY A 86 32.71 -3.14 18.81
CA GLY A 86 32.65 -4.45 19.45
C GLY A 86 32.55 -4.29 20.97
N GLY A 87 31.73 -5.09 21.63
CA GLY A 87 31.46 -4.97 23.07
C GLY A 87 30.36 -3.94 23.39
N LYS A 88 29.55 -4.22 24.41
CA LYS A 88 28.38 -3.39 24.77
C LYS A 88 28.78 -2.17 25.61
N ILE A 89 28.31 -0.97 25.24
CA ILE A 89 28.28 0.21 26.10
C ILE A 89 26.87 0.38 26.69
N THR A 90 26.80 0.46 28.02
CA THR A 90 25.56 0.78 28.76
C THR A 90 25.77 2.04 29.57
N VAL A 91 24.97 3.07 29.34
CA VAL A 91 24.99 4.33 30.11
C VAL A 91 23.66 4.47 30.85
N SER A 92 23.69 4.31 32.17
CA SER A 92 22.52 4.54 33.04
C SER A 92 22.57 5.89 33.78
N GLY A 93 23.74 6.53 33.83
CA GLY A 93 23.86 7.91 34.32
C GLY A 93 23.24 8.92 33.36
N ALA A 94 22.74 10.03 33.89
CA ALA A 94 22.20 11.12 33.08
C ALA A 94 23.28 11.74 32.18
N ILE A 95 22.90 12.16 30.97
CA ILE A 95 23.78 12.83 30.01
C ILE A 95 23.32 14.29 29.87
N THR A 96 24.23 15.23 30.02
CA THR A 96 23.98 16.66 29.82
C THR A 96 25.18 17.29 29.13
N ASN A 97 24.95 17.96 28.00
CA ASN A 97 25.99 18.73 27.34
C ASN A 97 25.44 19.90 26.52
N THR A 98 26.29 20.89 26.29
CA THR A 98 25.96 22.06 25.47
C THR A 98 26.13 21.81 23.97
N GLY A 99 26.86 20.77 23.57
CA GLY A 99 27.05 20.33 22.18
C GLY A 99 26.01 19.31 21.71
N ASN A 100 26.39 18.45 20.76
CA ASN A 100 25.62 17.32 20.24
C ASN A 100 25.90 16.02 21.01
N LEU A 101 25.02 15.03 20.89
CA LEU A 101 25.25 13.66 21.34
C LEU A 101 25.23 12.73 20.13
N THR A 102 26.32 12.02 19.88
CA THR A 102 26.44 11.05 18.79
C THR A 102 26.50 9.62 19.34
N LEU A 103 25.63 8.74 18.85
CA LEU A 103 25.59 7.32 19.17
C LEU A 103 26.02 6.52 17.93
N GLN A 104 26.97 5.60 18.10
CA GLN A 104 27.51 4.78 17.01
C GLN A 104 27.61 3.32 17.43
N ASN A 105 26.67 2.50 16.94
CA ASN A 105 26.82 1.06 16.89
C ASN A 105 27.37 0.64 15.52
N ASP A 106 28.67 0.43 15.43
CA ASP A 106 29.34 -0.06 14.21
C ASP A 106 29.36 -1.60 14.14
N THR A 107 28.52 -2.28 14.94
CA THR A 107 28.44 -3.74 14.99
C THR A 107 27.15 -4.25 14.33
N SER A 108 27.11 -5.54 14.05
CA SER A 108 25.89 -6.22 13.59
C SER A 108 24.96 -6.65 14.73
N THR A 109 25.35 -6.42 15.99
CA THR A 109 24.61 -6.90 17.17
C THR A 109 23.72 -5.80 17.74
N ASP A 110 22.48 -6.17 18.06
CA ASP A 110 21.52 -5.26 18.65
C ASP A 110 21.87 -4.87 20.09
N GLY A 111 21.56 -3.62 20.47
CA GLY A 111 21.68 -3.13 21.84
C GLY A 111 23.12 -3.03 22.33
N GLN A 112 24.10 -2.90 21.43
CA GLN A 112 25.50 -2.67 21.81
C GLN A 112 25.76 -1.24 22.28
N VAL A 113 24.88 -0.30 21.96
CA VAL A 113 24.82 1.02 22.60
C VAL A 113 23.45 1.15 23.24
N THR A 114 23.40 1.22 24.57
CA THR A 114 22.17 1.39 25.36
C THR A 114 22.30 2.58 26.31
N ILE A 115 21.38 3.54 26.22
CA ILE A 115 21.30 4.69 27.14
C ILE A 115 19.99 4.65 27.92
N SER A 116 20.04 4.37 29.21
CA SER A 116 18.85 4.38 30.09
C SER A 116 18.77 5.59 31.00
N GLY A 117 19.84 6.37 31.12
CA GLY A 117 19.82 7.66 31.82
C GLY A 117 19.13 8.75 31.00
N ASN A 118 18.54 9.74 31.68
CA ASN A 118 17.92 10.90 31.03
C ASN A 118 18.96 11.67 30.20
N ILE A 119 18.55 12.20 29.06
CA ILE A 119 19.41 12.93 28.11
C ILE A 119 18.90 14.36 28.00
N ASN A 120 19.73 15.35 28.33
CA ASN A 120 19.39 16.77 28.23
C ASN A 120 20.50 17.55 27.52
N THR A 121 20.77 17.15 26.28
CA THR A 121 21.72 17.76 25.36
C THR A 121 21.09 19.01 24.72
N PHE A 122 21.83 20.13 24.57
CA PHE A 122 21.33 21.34 23.89
C PHE A 122 21.31 21.22 22.36
N GLY A 123 22.20 20.41 21.79
CA GLY A 123 22.29 20.18 20.35
C GLY A 123 21.38 19.05 19.85
N CYS A 124 21.83 18.41 18.78
CA CYS A 124 21.16 17.25 18.18
C CYS A 124 21.58 15.97 18.89
N ILE A 125 20.68 14.99 18.98
CA ILE A 125 21.06 13.60 19.24
C ILE A 125 21.06 12.87 17.91
N THR A 126 22.20 12.29 17.54
CA THR A 126 22.40 11.62 16.25
C THR A 126 22.76 10.16 16.47
N ASN A 127 22.03 9.23 15.86
CA ASN A 127 22.49 7.85 15.71
C ASN A 127 23.10 7.68 14.31
N SER A 128 24.39 7.35 14.23
CA SER A 128 25.16 7.34 12.98
C SER A 128 26.05 6.10 12.83
N GLY A 129 25.67 4.99 13.47
CA GLY A 129 26.39 3.73 13.35
C GLY A 129 26.38 3.17 11.92
N SER A 130 27.51 2.65 11.49
CA SER A 130 27.69 1.97 10.20
C SER A 130 27.26 0.50 10.22
N GLY A 131 27.10 -0.09 11.41
CA GLY A 131 26.67 -1.47 11.60
C GLY A 131 25.18 -1.66 11.34
N SER A 132 24.74 -2.92 11.25
CA SER A 132 23.32 -3.28 11.12
C SER A 132 22.60 -3.41 12.46
N GLY A 133 23.34 -3.45 13.58
CA GLY A 133 22.82 -3.66 14.92
C GLY A 133 22.13 -2.42 15.50
N ARG A 134 21.06 -2.66 16.26
CA ARG A 134 20.24 -1.61 16.90
C ARG A 134 21.00 -0.78 17.94
N THR A 135 20.77 0.54 17.95
CA THR A 135 21.08 1.46 19.06
C THR A 135 19.81 1.68 19.88
N GLU A 136 19.92 1.71 21.21
CA GLU A 136 18.77 1.82 22.11
C GLU A 136 18.90 3.00 23.07
N PHE A 137 17.80 3.72 23.29
CA PHE A 137 17.65 4.57 24.47
C PHE A 137 16.32 4.34 25.15
N SER A 138 16.26 4.51 26.47
CA SER A 138 15.04 4.44 27.28
C SER A 138 14.91 5.55 28.30
N GLY A 139 15.95 6.38 28.48
CA GLY A 139 15.88 7.58 29.30
C GLY A 139 15.01 8.67 28.67
N LEU A 140 14.48 9.57 29.51
CA LEU A 140 13.67 10.70 29.04
C LEU A 140 14.56 11.75 28.35
N LEU A 141 14.00 12.37 27.32
CA LEU A 141 14.57 13.51 26.61
C LEU A 141 14.19 14.80 27.32
N GLY A 142 15.20 15.57 27.71
CA GLY A 142 15.02 16.88 28.34
C GLY A 142 14.61 17.96 27.34
N THR A 143 14.14 19.09 27.87
CA THR A 143 13.61 20.22 27.06
C THR A 143 14.65 20.93 26.21
N ASN A 144 15.94 20.72 26.47
CA ASN A 144 17.01 21.33 25.67
C ASN A 144 17.30 20.57 24.38
N VAL A 145 16.81 19.32 24.24
CA VAL A 145 17.05 18.53 23.04
C VAL A 145 16.33 19.17 21.86
N HIS A 146 17.08 19.59 20.84
CA HIS A 146 16.51 20.32 19.71
C HIS A 146 15.95 19.39 18.62
N ARG A 147 16.69 18.33 18.27
CA ARG A 147 16.28 17.35 17.24
C ARG A 147 16.92 15.99 17.44
N LEU A 148 16.25 14.96 16.95
CA LEU A 148 16.75 13.59 16.85
C LEU A 148 17.05 13.30 15.38
N VAL A 149 18.23 12.76 15.09
CA VAL A 149 18.69 12.49 13.72
C VAL A 149 19.13 11.03 13.59
N GLN A 150 18.36 10.24 12.85
CA GLN A 150 18.71 8.89 12.46
C GLN A 150 19.48 8.93 11.14
N ASN A 151 20.80 8.76 11.20
CA ASN A 151 21.72 8.83 10.06
C ASN A 151 22.68 7.62 10.02
N GLY A 152 22.22 6.48 10.52
CA GLY A 152 22.94 5.21 10.50
C GLY A 152 22.23 4.18 9.63
N SER A 153 22.95 3.15 9.18
CA SER A 153 22.33 2.03 8.45
C SER A 153 21.47 1.14 9.36
N SER A 154 21.58 1.31 10.68
CA SER A 154 20.94 0.50 11.71
C SER A 154 19.53 0.95 12.08
N LYS A 155 18.95 0.23 13.04
CA LYS A 155 17.72 0.61 13.75
C LYS A 155 18.06 1.50 14.94
N TRP A 156 17.34 2.60 15.10
CA TRP A 156 17.32 3.37 16.35
C TRP A 156 16.01 3.13 17.07
N TYR A 157 16.14 2.70 18.32
CA TYR A 157 15.03 2.21 19.10
C TYR A 157 14.88 2.98 20.39
N SER A 158 13.66 3.42 20.65
CA SER A 158 13.29 4.09 21.90
C SER A 158 12.39 3.18 22.72
N GLY A 159 12.86 2.84 23.92
CA GLY A 159 12.05 2.26 24.99
C GLY A 159 11.61 3.28 26.03
N ALA A 160 11.73 4.57 25.75
CA ALA A 160 11.26 5.61 26.64
C ALA A 160 9.72 5.67 26.63
N ASN A 161 9.14 6.04 27.77
CA ASN A 161 7.70 6.22 27.94
C ASN A 161 7.45 7.67 28.39
N ASN A 162 6.42 8.31 27.85
CA ASN A 162 6.02 9.70 28.15
C ASN A 162 7.11 10.78 27.91
N ASN A 163 7.82 10.70 26.80
CA ASN A 163 8.68 11.80 26.36
C ASN A 163 7.86 13.04 25.99
N SER A 164 8.14 14.17 26.66
CA SER A 164 7.56 15.50 26.36
C SER A 164 8.35 16.27 25.29
N PHE A 165 9.28 15.61 24.60
CA PHE A 165 10.08 16.18 23.53
C PHE A 165 9.19 16.69 22.39
N THR A 166 9.41 17.92 21.95
CA THR A 166 8.64 18.56 20.87
C THR A 166 9.47 18.86 19.63
N GLY A 167 10.77 18.55 19.65
CA GLY A 167 11.68 18.77 18.54
C GLY A 167 11.47 17.78 17.39
N ALA A 168 12.11 18.02 16.25
CA ALA A 168 11.93 17.18 15.08
C ALA A 168 12.63 15.82 15.21
N VAL A 169 12.02 14.78 14.63
CA VAL A 169 12.66 13.47 14.38
C VAL A 169 12.97 13.37 12.89
N ILE A 170 14.25 13.30 12.53
CA ILE A 170 14.72 13.30 11.15
C ILE A 170 15.35 11.94 10.86
N ILE A 171 14.86 11.25 9.83
CA ILE A 171 15.34 9.94 9.38
C ILE A 171 16.02 10.14 8.03
N MET A 172 17.35 10.23 8.03
CA MET A 172 18.17 10.35 6.83
C MET A 172 18.56 8.97 6.26
N LYS A 173 18.68 7.95 7.13
CA LYS A 173 19.03 6.58 6.74
C LYS A 173 18.58 5.57 7.80
N GLY A 174 18.18 4.38 7.38
CA GLY A 174 17.86 3.29 8.31
C GLY A 174 16.48 3.45 8.92
N GLN A 175 16.30 2.97 10.15
CA GLN A 175 14.97 2.80 10.74
C GLN A 175 14.86 3.46 12.11
N VAL A 176 13.70 4.03 12.42
CA VAL A 176 13.32 4.48 13.77
C VAL A 176 12.15 3.63 14.25
N GLN A 177 12.22 3.11 15.48
CA GLN A 177 11.23 2.19 16.05
C GLN A 177 10.97 2.47 17.55
N SER A 178 9.75 2.25 18.04
CA SER A 178 9.44 2.27 19.49
C SER A 178 9.36 0.86 20.10
N ALA A 179 9.53 0.74 21.41
CA ALA A 179 9.54 -0.56 22.08
C ALA A 179 8.18 -1.18 22.27
N ASN A 180 7.32 -0.54 23.07
CA ASN A 180 6.11 -1.16 23.59
C ASN A 180 4.91 -0.21 23.65
N ASP A 181 5.06 1.05 23.27
CA ASP A 181 3.97 2.04 23.32
C ASP A 181 4.01 3.00 22.12
N THR A 182 2.92 3.73 21.94
CA THR A 182 2.68 4.67 20.84
C THR A 182 3.91 5.53 20.55
N PHE A 183 4.31 5.63 19.28
CA PHE A 183 5.52 6.35 18.84
C PHE A 183 5.70 7.73 19.52
N TYR A 184 4.61 8.49 19.72
CA TYR A 184 4.62 9.77 20.45
C TYR A 184 5.17 9.68 21.89
N GLN A 185 4.79 8.65 22.64
CA GLN A 185 5.27 8.47 24.01
C GLN A 185 6.78 8.18 24.08
N SER A 186 7.35 7.57 23.03
CA SER A 186 8.77 7.22 22.98
C SER A 186 9.63 8.27 22.27
N TRP A 187 9.07 9.00 21.32
CA TRP A 187 9.78 9.90 20.41
C TRP A 187 9.30 11.35 20.45
N GLY A 188 8.28 11.69 21.24
CA GLY A 188 7.75 13.04 21.37
C GLY A 188 6.84 13.49 20.22
N THR A 189 6.40 14.76 20.26
CA THR A 189 5.27 15.35 19.47
C THR A 189 5.73 16.06 18.24
N GLY A 190 7.04 16.28 18.10
CA GLY A 190 7.54 17.06 17.00
C GLY A 190 7.30 16.37 15.66
N PRO A 191 7.46 17.13 14.57
CA PRO A 191 7.29 16.62 13.22
C PRO A 191 8.31 15.50 12.93
N VAL A 192 7.91 14.58 12.06
CA VAL A 192 8.79 13.51 11.56
C VAL A 192 9.14 13.81 10.12
N THR A 193 10.42 13.71 9.78
CA THR A 193 10.91 13.88 8.42
C THR A 193 11.58 12.60 7.94
N LEU A 194 11.06 12.00 6.87
CA LEU A 194 11.77 11.01 6.06
C LEU A 194 12.61 11.80 5.06
N ALA A 195 13.88 12.02 5.42
CA ALA A 195 14.69 13.09 4.88
C ALA A 195 15.49 12.70 3.64
N ALA A 196 15.87 13.75 2.91
CA ALA A 196 16.72 13.69 1.74
C ALA A 196 18.16 13.28 2.08
N GLY A 197 18.80 12.58 1.15
CA GLY A 197 20.25 12.38 1.11
C GLY A 197 20.67 12.09 -0.33
N SER A 198 21.83 12.58 -0.76
CA SER A 198 22.33 12.37 -2.13
C SER A 198 22.69 10.90 -2.44
N GLU A 199 22.60 10.03 -1.45
CA GLU A 199 22.86 8.59 -1.53
C GLU A 199 21.52 7.85 -1.47
N SER A 200 21.45 6.65 -2.10
CA SER A 200 20.26 5.78 -2.05
C SER A 200 20.06 5.18 -0.66
N ASN A 201 19.56 6.00 0.27
CA ASN A 201 19.36 5.64 1.65
C ASN A 201 17.88 5.35 1.91
N ASP A 202 17.57 4.09 2.17
CA ASP A 202 16.23 3.74 2.63
C ASP A 202 15.96 4.41 4.00
N THR A 203 14.79 5.04 4.11
CA THR A 203 14.29 5.65 5.34
C THR A 203 13.03 4.93 5.77
N GLN A 204 12.97 4.56 7.04
CA GLN A 204 11.82 3.84 7.57
C GLN A 204 11.39 4.38 8.92
N LEU A 205 10.14 4.82 8.96
CA LEU A 205 9.42 4.99 10.20
C LEU A 205 8.71 3.67 10.53
N THR A 206 9.22 2.98 11.53
CA THR A 206 8.59 1.78 12.06
C THR A 206 7.68 2.16 13.21
N VAL A 207 6.39 2.05 12.97
CA VAL A 207 5.38 2.32 13.96
C VAL A 207 5.11 1.02 14.75
N SER A 208 5.48 1.01 16.04
CA SER A 208 5.14 -0.04 17.04
C SER A 208 4.14 0.49 18.08
N GLY A 209 3.30 -0.40 18.63
CA GLY A 209 2.26 -0.06 19.59
C GLY A 209 2.17 -1.15 20.67
N GLY A 210 1.73 -0.74 21.84
CA GLY A 210 1.17 -1.63 22.87
C GLY A 210 -0.27 -1.24 23.17
N ALA A 211 -0.83 -1.85 24.21
CA ALA A 211 -2.26 -1.88 24.59
C ALA A 211 -2.99 -0.53 24.71
N ASN A 212 -2.30 0.61 24.57
CA ASN A 212 -2.84 1.95 24.73
C ASN A 212 -3.09 2.60 23.36
N ASN A 213 -4.37 2.71 23.00
CA ASN A 213 -4.90 3.32 21.77
C ASN A 213 -4.68 4.85 21.71
N GLY A 214 -3.44 5.30 21.50
CA GLY A 214 -3.11 6.72 21.33
C GLY A 214 -3.03 7.15 19.86
N THR A 215 -3.47 8.37 19.59
CA THR A 215 -3.41 9.00 18.26
C THR A 215 -2.10 9.76 18.07
N PHE A 216 -1.34 9.42 17.04
CA PHE A 216 -0.16 10.19 16.65
C PHE A 216 -0.58 11.37 15.77
N VAL A 217 -0.42 12.60 16.25
CA VAL A 217 -0.90 13.80 15.55
C VAL A 217 0.18 14.57 14.79
N SER A 218 1.45 14.21 14.96
CA SER A 218 2.54 14.96 14.33
C SER A 218 2.55 14.75 12.82
N PRO A 219 2.83 15.80 12.03
CA PRO A 219 2.92 15.64 10.58
C PRO A 219 4.16 14.82 10.19
N ILE A 220 4.04 14.10 9.08
CA ILE A 220 5.18 13.47 8.40
C ILE A 220 5.47 14.24 7.12
N THR A 221 6.73 14.59 6.92
CA THR A 221 7.24 15.10 5.66
C THR A 221 8.14 14.07 5.00
N VAL A 222 7.89 13.75 3.74
CA VAL A 222 8.78 12.95 2.90
C VAL A 222 9.50 13.91 1.95
N GLU A 223 10.80 14.07 2.13
CA GLU A 223 11.60 15.05 1.39
C GLU A 223 12.04 14.56 0.01
N ALA A 224 12.34 15.51 -0.87
CA ALA A 224 12.86 15.28 -2.21
C ALA A 224 14.27 14.66 -2.21
N ASN A 225 14.78 14.30 -3.38
CA ASN A 225 16.21 14.07 -3.62
C ASN A 225 16.86 12.90 -2.85
N ASN A 226 16.08 11.99 -2.28
CA ASN A 226 16.55 10.67 -1.87
C ASN A 226 16.18 9.65 -2.98
N PRO A 227 17.12 8.92 -3.58
CA PRO A 227 16.79 7.86 -4.53
C PRO A 227 16.44 6.51 -3.85
N GLY A 228 16.64 6.40 -2.55
CA GLY A 228 16.19 5.25 -1.74
C GLY A 228 14.68 5.24 -1.52
N ARG A 229 14.19 4.27 -0.74
CA ARG A 229 12.76 4.16 -0.41
C ARG A 229 12.42 4.88 0.89
N ALA A 230 11.42 5.76 0.86
CA ALA A 230 10.71 6.18 2.06
C ALA A 230 9.60 5.17 2.42
N SER A 231 9.56 4.76 3.69
CA SER A 231 8.56 3.81 4.15
C SER A 231 7.99 4.07 5.53
N ILE A 232 6.69 3.76 5.68
CA ILE A 232 6.03 3.62 6.98
C ILE A 232 5.64 2.15 7.12
N VAL A 233 6.07 1.54 8.23
CA VAL A 233 5.87 0.10 8.47
C VAL A 233 5.31 -0.14 9.86
N GLN A 234 4.24 -0.93 9.95
CA GLN A 234 3.72 -1.41 11.23
C GLN A 234 4.47 -2.67 11.69
N SER A 235 5.01 -2.69 12.91
CA SER A 235 5.86 -3.79 13.41
C SER A 235 5.22 -4.80 14.38
N CYS A 236 4.00 -4.60 14.86
CA CYS A 236 3.39 -5.47 15.90
C CYS A 236 1.88 -5.66 15.74
N ALA A 237 1.40 -6.78 16.30
CA ALA A 237 0.19 -7.47 15.88
C ALA A 237 -1.10 -7.06 16.61
N ASN A 238 -1.05 -6.36 17.75
CA ASN A 238 -2.15 -6.50 18.72
C ASN A 238 -3.03 -5.27 19.01
N ASP A 239 -2.79 -4.09 18.42
CA ASP A 239 -3.71 -2.93 18.59
C ASP A 239 -3.86 -2.05 17.34
N PRO A 240 -5.05 -1.45 17.09
CA PRO A 240 -5.27 -0.50 15.99
C PRO A 240 -4.41 0.75 16.15
N ARG A 241 -3.87 1.26 15.04
CA ARG A 241 -2.86 2.33 15.03
C ARG A 241 -3.42 3.53 14.30
N THR A 242 -3.60 4.67 14.97
CA THR A 242 -4.12 5.88 14.32
C THR A 242 -3.06 6.97 14.24
N PHE A 243 -2.63 7.27 13.02
CA PHE A 243 -1.89 8.48 12.68
C PHE A 243 -2.90 9.52 12.17
N SER A 244 -2.99 10.68 12.80
CA SER A 244 -3.88 11.78 12.39
C SER A 244 -3.12 13.03 11.92
N GLY A 245 -1.79 13.02 11.97
CA GLY A 245 -1.00 14.05 11.31
C GLY A 245 -1.16 13.99 9.79
N LEU A 246 -0.92 15.11 9.11
CA LEU A 246 -0.86 15.13 7.65
C LEU A 246 0.45 14.48 7.17
N ILE A 247 0.40 13.69 6.09
CA ILE A 247 1.58 13.25 5.36
C ILE A 247 1.76 14.15 4.13
N THR A 248 2.94 14.75 3.98
CA THR A 248 3.29 15.60 2.83
C THR A 248 4.43 14.98 2.05
N LEU A 249 4.22 14.72 0.76
CA LEU A 249 5.24 14.22 -0.18
C LEU A 249 5.88 15.38 -0.93
N ASN A 250 7.20 15.41 -1.05
CA ASN A 250 7.93 16.44 -1.80
C ASN A 250 8.75 15.82 -2.93
N SER A 251 8.09 15.39 -4.00
CA SER A 251 8.69 14.71 -5.17
C SER A 251 9.43 13.42 -4.80
N HIS A 252 8.86 12.64 -3.88
CA HIS A 252 9.40 11.36 -3.45
C HIS A 252 8.26 10.41 -3.09
N ASP A 253 8.36 9.16 -3.53
CA ASP A 253 7.31 8.17 -3.37
C ASP A 253 7.30 7.59 -1.95
N LEU A 254 6.11 7.31 -1.42
CA LEU A 254 5.96 6.71 -0.10
C LEU A 254 5.43 5.30 -0.20
N THR A 255 6.14 4.34 0.39
CA THR A 255 5.62 2.97 0.59
C THR A 255 5.03 2.81 2.00
N ILE A 256 3.80 2.31 2.10
CA ILE A 256 3.13 2.04 3.37
C ILE A 256 2.85 0.55 3.48
N ARG A 257 3.34 -0.09 4.55
CA ARG A 257 3.20 -1.54 4.77
C ARG A 257 2.56 -1.82 6.12
N GLY A 258 1.35 -2.38 6.12
CA GLY A 258 0.74 -2.93 7.34
C GLY A 258 1.16 -4.40 7.48
N GLN A 259 1.97 -4.77 8.49
CA GLN A 259 2.60 -6.11 8.53
C GLN A 259 2.06 -7.11 9.56
N SER A 260 1.26 -6.73 10.58
CA SER A 260 0.67 -7.75 11.47
C SER A 260 -0.65 -7.37 12.15
N GLY A 261 -1.56 -8.35 12.20
CA GLY A 261 -2.68 -8.53 13.13
C GLY A 261 -3.81 -7.49 13.21
N ASN A 262 -3.59 -6.25 12.76
CA ASN A 262 -4.56 -5.14 12.86
C ASN A 262 -4.44 -4.15 11.68
N THR A 263 -5.40 -3.23 11.58
CA THR A 263 -5.42 -2.15 10.56
C THR A 263 -4.46 -1.02 10.92
N LEU A 264 -3.62 -0.61 9.96
CA LEU A 264 -2.86 0.64 10.03
C LEU A 264 -3.76 1.80 9.57
N THR A 265 -4.06 2.75 10.46
CA THR A 265 -4.95 3.88 10.17
C THR A 265 -4.17 5.20 10.05
N LEU A 266 -4.36 5.92 8.95
CA LEU A 266 -3.70 7.18 8.60
C LEU A 266 -4.74 8.26 8.26
N ASN A 267 -5.44 8.76 9.28
CA ASN A 267 -6.58 9.69 9.16
C ASN A 267 -6.23 11.09 8.68
N GLY A 268 -5.00 11.56 8.90
CA GLY A 268 -4.64 12.94 8.52
C GLY A 268 -4.44 13.15 7.02
N GLY A 269 -4.51 12.07 6.23
CA GLY A 269 -4.46 12.13 4.77
C GLY A 269 -3.05 12.28 4.19
N VAL A 270 -2.98 12.35 2.86
CA VAL A 270 -1.73 12.49 2.10
C VAL A 270 -1.87 13.59 1.04
N THR A 271 -0.87 14.46 0.95
CA THR A 271 -0.80 15.54 -0.04
C THR A 271 0.62 15.70 -0.58
N GLY A 272 0.84 16.66 -1.48
CA GLY A 272 2.15 16.96 -2.06
C GLY A 272 2.44 16.15 -3.33
N THR A 273 3.69 16.10 -3.76
CA THR A 273 4.10 15.43 -5.01
C THR A 273 4.80 14.11 -4.73
N GLY A 274 4.41 13.04 -5.41
CA GLY A 274 4.94 11.69 -5.20
C GLY A 274 3.83 10.65 -5.26
N SER A 275 4.19 9.42 -5.62
CA SER A 275 3.27 8.30 -5.67
C SER A 275 3.15 7.60 -4.31
N LEU A 276 2.01 6.94 -4.10
CA LEU A 276 1.72 6.17 -2.92
C LEU A 276 1.67 4.68 -3.25
N ASP A 277 2.53 3.89 -2.62
CA ASP A 277 2.57 2.44 -2.73
C ASP A 277 2.03 1.80 -1.44
N LEU A 278 0.84 1.21 -1.52
CA LEU A 278 0.16 0.57 -0.41
C LEU A 278 0.33 -0.95 -0.50
N ASN A 279 0.94 -1.54 0.53
CA ASN A 279 1.05 -2.98 0.67
C ASN A 279 0.36 -3.44 1.96
N PRO A 280 -0.96 -3.66 1.93
CA PRO A 280 -1.68 -4.22 3.08
C PRO A 280 -1.31 -5.71 3.21
N GLN A 281 -0.57 -6.09 4.26
CA GLN A 281 -0.16 -7.47 4.57
C GLN A 281 -0.82 -8.01 5.87
N ALA A 282 -1.40 -7.14 6.70
CA ALA A 282 -2.26 -7.44 7.86
C ALA A 282 -3.74 -7.21 7.51
N VAL A 283 -4.64 -6.95 8.48
CA VAL A 283 -6.08 -6.69 8.22
C VAL A 283 -6.32 -5.63 7.12
N GLY A 284 -5.56 -4.53 7.16
CA GLY A 284 -5.67 -3.50 6.14
C GLY A 284 -4.88 -2.23 6.42
N ILE A 285 -5.02 -1.27 5.50
CA ILE A 285 -4.59 0.11 5.63
C ILE A 285 -5.84 0.97 5.46
N THR A 286 -6.17 1.80 6.44
CA THR A 286 -7.23 2.81 6.33
C THR A 286 -6.60 4.18 6.26
N MET A 287 -7.11 5.05 5.39
CA MET A 287 -6.58 6.40 5.20
C MET A 287 -7.69 7.44 5.19
N GLY A 288 -7.39 8.64 5.66
CA GLY A 288 -8.20 9.83 5.40
C GLY A 288 -8.15 10.23 3.91
N ALA A 289 -8.46 11.49 3.62
CA ALA A 289 -8.41 12.00 2.25
C ALA A 289 -7.00 11.87 1.66
N VAL A 290 -6.89 11.36 0.43
CA VAL A 290 -5.62 11.21 -0.29
C VAL A 290 -5.64 12.04 -1.56
N ASN A 291 -4.74 13.00 -1.68
CA ASN A 291 -4.64 13.89 -2.83
C ASN A 291 -3.18 14.22 -3.21
N PRO A 292 -2.27 13.23 -3.30
CA PRO A 292 -0.94 13.48 -3.83
C PRO A 292 -0.98 13.72 -5.35
N ILE A 293 -0.06 14.53 -5.87
CA ILE A 293 0.29 14.63 -7.28
C ILE A 293 1.15 13.41 -7.61
N GLY A 294 0.48 12.30 -7.95
CA GLY A 294 1.10 11.01 -8.20
C GLY A 294 0.09 9.88 -8.29
N ALA A 295 0.56 8.68 -8.58
CA ALA A 295 -0.29 7.50 -8.68
C ALA A 295 -0.47 6.84 -7.31
N ILE A 296 -1.59 6.14 -7.13
CA ILE A 296 -1.81 5.25 -5.98
C ILE A 296 -1.75 3.81 -6.50
N THR A 297 -0.92 2.98 -5.89
CA THR A 297 -0.82 1.55 -6.23
C THR A 297 -1.06 0.69 -4.99
N ILE A 298 -1.91 -0.32 -5.12
CA ILE A 298 -2.18 -1.32 -4.08
C ILE A 298 -1.57 -2.65 -4.52
N ARG A 299 -0.73 -3.25 -3.66
CA ARG A 299 0.05 -4.48 -3.95
C ARG A 299 -0.23 -5.65 -3.01
N GLY A 300 -1.31 -5.62 -2.21
CA GLY A 300 -1.53 -6.62 -1.15
C GLY A 300 -1.86 -8.03 -1.64
N ASP A 301 -1.25 -9.06 -1.04
CA ASP A 301 -1.36 -10.44 -1.54
C ASP A 301 -2.37 -11.32 -0.77
N ASN A 302 -2.90 -10.90 0.39
CA ASN A 302 -3.58 -11.80 1.36
C ASN A 302 -5.02 -11.41 1.79
N ALA A 303 -5.97 -11.14 0.88
CA ALA A 303 -7.36 -10.73 1.21
C ALA A 303 -7.48 -9.39 1.99
N ASN A 304 -6.45 -8.55 1.97
CA ASN A 304 -6.33 -7.40 2.87
C ASN A 304 -6.90 -6.11 2.29
N THR A 305 -7.51 -5.29 3.15
CA THR A 305 -8.25 -4.10 2.70
C THR A 305 -7.37 -2.85 2.66
N ALA A 306 -7.35 -2.15 1.54
CA ALA A 306 -6.98 -0.74 1.45
C ALA A 306 -8.28 0.07 1.42
N ASP A 307 -8.55 0.76 2.53
CA ASP A 307 -9.73 1.60 2.72
C ASP A 307 -9.31 3.06 2.63
N LEU A 308 -9.60 3.68 1.50
CA LEU A 308 -9.18 5.05 1.22
C LEU A 308 -10.38 5.97 1.38
N GLY A 309 -10.22 7.03 2.17
CA GLY A 309 -11.11 8.18 2.09
C GLY A 309 -11.08 8.82 0.69
N THR A 310 -11.73 9.98 0.55
CA THR A 310 -11.83 10.67 -0.73
C THR A 310 -10.48 10.80 -1.45
N ILE A 311 -10.42 10.29 -2.69
CA ILE A 311 -9.25 10.42 -3.56
C ILE A 311 -9.44 11.67 -4.44
N GLY A 312 -8.57 12.67 -4.26
CA GLY A 312 -8.71 14.00 -4.86
C GLY A 312 -8.17 14.16 -6.28
N ASP A 313 -8.41 15.34 -6.87
CA ASP A 313 -8.14 15.66 -8.28
C ASP A 313 -6.66 15.56 -8.71
N ASN A 314 -5.71 15.66 -7.78
CA ASN A 314 -4.28 15.62 -8.11
C ASN A 314 -3.78 14.20 -8.42
N VAL A 315 -4.54 13.17 -8.03
CA VAL A 315 -4.14 11.79 -8.22
C VAL A 315 -4.19 11.42 -9.70
N THR A 316 -3.08 10.89 -10.22
CA THR A 316 -2.91 10.63 -11.65
C THR A 316 -3.47 9.28 -12.09
N GLY A 317 -3.82 8.41 -11.14
CA GLY A 317 -4.45 7.13 -11.37
C GLY A 317 -4.40 6.25 -10.13
N VAL A 318 -5.28 5.25 -10.09
CA VAL A 318 -5.36 4.26 -9.01
C VAL A 318 -5.22 2.88 -9.61
N THR A 319 -4.23 2.10 -9.16
CA THR A 319 -3.99 0.74 -9.66
C THR A 319 -4.10 -0.26 -8.52
N ASN A 320 -4.94 -1.27 -8.69
CA ASN A 320 -5.01 -2.42 -7.82
C ASN A 320 -4.36 -3.67 -8.46
N ASN A 321 -3.22 -4.10 -7.93
CA ASN A 321 -2.39 -5.17 -8.48
C ASN A 321 -2.41 -6.47 -7.68
N GLY A 322 -2.83 -6.43 -6.43
CA GLY A 322 -2.66 -7.56 -5.52
C GLY A 322 -3.77 -8.62 -5.71
N PRO A 323 -3.47 -9.90 -6.01
CA PRO A 323 -4.50 -10.93 -6.21
C PRO A 323 -5.38 -11.18 -4.98
N GLY A 324 -4.91 -10.80 -3.79
CA GLY A 324 -5.70 -10.79 -2.55
C GLY A 324 -6.09 -9.39 -2.08
N SER A 325 -5.73 -8.31 -2.76
CA SER A 325 -6.05 -6.98 -2.26
C SER A 325 -7.55 -6.66 -2.39
N ILE A 326 -8.11 -6.00 -1.38
CA ILE A 326 -9.45 -5.40 -1.44
C ILE A 326 -9.26 -3.88 -1.49
N LEU A 327 -9.62 -3.25 -2.59
CA LEU A 327 -9.71 -1.80 -2.69
C LEU A 327 -11.13 -1.38 -2.32
N ARG A 328 -11.31 -0.70 -1.19
CA ARG A 328 -12.60 -0.17 -0.77
C ARG A 328 -12.69 1.30 -1.18
N LEU A 329 -13.73 1.62 -1.96
CA LEU A 329 -14.00 2.94 -2.52
C LEU A 329 -15.40 3.36 -2.07
N ASP A 330 -15.52 3.79 -0.81
CA ASP A 330 -16.77 4.22 -0.20
C ASP A 330 -16.96 5.74 -0.13
N SER A 331 -15.98 6.47 -0.66
CA SER A 331 -15.95 7.93 -0.70
C SER A 331 -16.01 8.47 -2.13
N ALA A 332 -16.60 9.66 -2.29
CA ALA A 332 -16.85 10.33 -3.56
C ALA A 332 -15.55 10.88 -4.18
N SER A 333 -14.76 10.02 -4.80
CA SER A 333 -13.47 10.38 -5.38
C SER A 333 -13.61 11.22 -6.66
N THR A 334 -12.65 12.13 -6.90
CA THR A 334 -12.72 13.13 -7.98
C THR A 334 -11.58 13.06 -8.99
N TYR A 335 -10.54 12.25 -8.78
CA TYR A 335 -9.42 12.11 -9.73
C TYR A 335 -9.87 11.80 -11.16
N SER A 336 -9.15 12.37 -12.14
CA SER A 336 -9.44 12.17 -13.57
C SER A 336 -8.64 11.04 -14.22
N GLY A 337 -7.60 10.56 -13.54
CA GLY A 337 -6.79 9.41 -13.98
C GLY A 337 -7.58 8.10 -14.04
N PRO A 338 -7.06 7.07 -14.70
CA PRO A 338 -7.74 5.78 -14.77
C PRO A 338 -7.75 5.07 -13.41
N THR A 339 -8.78 4.25 -13.19
CA THR A 339 -8.70 3.15 -12.23
C THR A 339 -8.36 1.87 -12.97
N VAL A 340 -7.32 1.17 -12.55
CA VAL A 340 -6.90 -0.10 -13.14
C VAL A 340 -7.01 -1.22 -12.13
N LEU A 341 -7.83 -2.22 -12.42
CA LEU A 341 -7.90 -3.47 -11.67
C LEU A 341 -7.16 -4.56 -12.45
N ASN A 342 -5.94 -4.89 -12.01
CA ASN A 342 -5.16 -5.98 -12.57
C ASN A 342 -5.46 -7.32 -11.88
N ALA A 343 -5.72 -7.28 -10.57
CA ALA A 343 -6.11 -8.44 -9.77
C ALA A 343 -6.82 -8.00 -8.48
N GLY A 344 -7.26 -8.96 -7.67
CA GLY A 344 -7.92 -8.68 -6.40
C GLY A 344 -9.36 -8.24 -6.58
N THR A 345 -9.89 -7.52 -5.59
CA THR A 345 -11.29 -7.13 -5.51
C THR A 345 -11.41 -5.62 -5.31
N SER A 346 -12.30 -4.96 -6.04
CA SER A 346 -12.72 -3.59 -5.75
C SER A 346 -14.15 -3.59 -5.23
N ARG A 347 -14.36 -3.00 -4.04
CA ARG A 347 -15.67 -2.79 -3.43
C ARG A 347 -16.21 -1.43 -3.84
N VAL A 348 -17.38 -1.47 -4.49
CA VAL A 348 -18.10 -0.31 -5.01
C VAL A 348 -19.19 0.05 -4.03
N ASP A 349 -18.93 1.06 -3.20
CA ASP A 349 -19.79 1.37 -2.06
C ASP A 349 -20.69 2.59 -2.27
N MET A 350 -20.63 3.18 -3.46
CA MET A 350 -21.49 4.29 -3.89
C MET A 350 -21.66 4.34 -5.41
N SER A 351 -22.65 5.11 -5.89
CA SER A 351 -22.83 5.41 -7.31
C SER A 351 -21.99 6.62 -7.73
N SER A 352 -21.63 6.71 -9.01
CA SER A 352 -21.07 7.92 -9.60
C SER A 352 -22.13 9.05 -9.61
N ALA A 353 -21.67 10.29 -9.42
CA ALA A 353 -22.47 11.51 -9.47
C ALA A 353 -22.22 12.27 -10.79
N GLY A 354 -23.26 12.93 -11.30
CA GLY A 354 -23.24 13.66 -12.58
C GLY A 354 -23.87 12.87 -13.73
N THR A 355 -23.31 13.02 -14.93
CA THR A 355 -23.76 12.35 -16.17
C THR A 355 -22.59 11.62 -16.84
N THR A 356 -22.86 10.78 -17.84
CA THR A 356 -21.82 10.10 -18.64
C THR A 356 -20.91 11.09 -19.38
N ALA A 357 -21.40 12.27 -19.72
CA ALA A 357 -20.63 13.35 -20.34
C ALA A 357 -19.85 14.21 -19.33
N SER A 358 -20.27 14.22 -18.07
CA SER A 358 -19.65 15.03 -17.02
C SER A 358 -19.82 14.36 -15.66
N ILE A 359 -18.87 13.47 -15.35
CA ILE A 359 -18.79 12.82 -14.05
C ILE A 359 -18.18 13.84 -13.07
N THR A 360 -18.86 14.05 -11.94
CA THR A 360 -18.40 14.99 -10.91
C THR A 360 -17.58 14.29 -9.82
N SER A 361 -18.00 13.08 -9.46
CA SER A 361 -17.30 12.20 -8.53
C SER A 361 -17.82 10.77 -8.65
N GLY A 362 -17.12 9.80 -8.09
CA GLY A 362 -17.60 8.43 -8.01
C GLY A 362 -16.61 7.51 -7.33
N PRO A 363 -16.93 6.21 -7.20
CA PRO A 363 -16.01 5.24 -6.60
C PRO A 363 -14.70 5.17 -7.38
N PHE A 364 -14.76 5.27 -8.71
CA PHE A 364 -13.60 5.18 -9.63
C PHE A 364 -13.13 6.54 -10.14
N GLY A 365 -13.42 7.62 -9.41
CA GLY A 365 -13.16 8.98 -9.90
C GLY A 365 -13.96 9.32 -11.15
N LYS A 366 -13.39 10.17 -12.01
CA LYS A 366 -13.99 10.65 -13.27
C LYS A 366 -13.41 9.94 -14.51
N GLY A 367 -12.28 9.26 -14.37
CA GLY A 367 -11.56 8.63 -15.47
C GLY A 367 -12.11 7.27 -15.90
N THR A 368 -11.42 6.60 -16.82
CA THR A 368 -11.80 5.25 -17.29
C THR A 368 -11.56 4.20 -16.20
N LEU A 369 -12.48 3.24 -16.09
CA LEU A 369 -12.28 2.00 -15.33
C LEU A 369 -11.73 0.92 -16.25
N ILE A 370 -10.55 0.38 -15.94
CA ILE A 370 -9.87 -0.65 -16.73
C ILE A 370 -9.83 -1.95 -15.92
N LEU A 371 -10.39 -3.01 -16.48
CA LEU A 371 -10.53 -4.33 -15.89
C LEU A 371 -9.64 -5.32 -16.64
N ASN A 372 -8.43 -5.50 -16.11
CA ASN A 372 -7.45 -6.47 -16.59
C ASN A 372 -7.51 -7.80 -15.81
N GLY A 373 -8.45 -7.91 -14.86
CA GLY A 373 -8.70 -9.09 -14.03
C GLY A 373 -9.53 -8.74 -12.79
N GLY A 374 -9.60 -9.68 -11.86
CA GLY A 374 -10.16 -9.44 -10.51
C GLY A 374 -11.69 -9.45 -10.43
N ALA A 375 -12.19 -8.89 -9.34
CA ALA A 375 -13.62 -8.85 -9.02
C ALA A 375 -14.10 -7.43 -8.69
N LEU A 376 -15.32 -7.11 -9.11
CA LEU A 376 -16.08 -5.94 -8.64
C LEU A 376 -17.27 -6.42 -7.82
N MET A 377 -17.49 -5.83 -6.64
CA MET A 377 -18.60 -6.22 -5.77
C MET A 377 -19.18 -5.01 -5.02
N THR A 378 -20.41 -5.11 -4.52
CA THR A 378 -21.10 -4.04 -3.78
C THR A 378 -21.21 -4.40 -2.29
N LEU A 379 -20.90 -3.52 -1.33
CA LEU A 379 -21.00 -3.89 0.10
C LEU A 379 -22.42 -4.22 0.58
N THR A 380 -23.45 -3.76 -0.12
CA THR A 380 -24.84 -3.87 0.32
C THR A 380 -25.71 -4.32 -0.85
N ALA A 381 -26.95 -4.73 -0.57
CA ALA A 381 -27.96 -5.00 -1.61
C ALA A 381 -28.45 -3.74 -2.34
N THR A 382 -27.82 -2.58 -2.14
CA THR A 382 -28.16 -1.34 -2.85
C THR A 382 -27.53 -1.35 -4.24
N ASP A 383 -28.36 -1.16 -5.27
CA ASP A 383 -27.89 -1.02 -6.64
C ASP A 383 -26.96 0.19 -6.80
N ARG A 384 -25.95 0.04 -7.65
CA ARG A 384 -24.94 1.06 -7.92
C ARG A 384 -24.84 1.37 -9.39
N ARG A 385 -24.78 2.66 -9.70
CA ARG A 385 -24.61 3.17 -11.06
C ARG A 385 -23.22 3.75 -11.23
N ILE A 386 -22.50 3.26 -12.22
CA ILE A 386 -21.15 3.70 -12.61
C ILE A 386 -21.25 4.45 -13.93
N LEU A 387 -20.81 5.71 -13.92
CA LEU A 387 -20.86 6.59 -15.11
C LEU A 387 -19.59 6.55 -15.95
N ASN A 388 -18.52 5.93 -15.42
CA ASN A 388 -17.21 5.85 -16.04
C ASN A 388 -17.29 5.00 -17.32
N ALA A 389 -16.55 5.39 -18.36
CA ALA A 389 -16.25 4.49 -19.46
C ALA A 389 -15.46 3.27 -18.93
N VAL A 390 -15.72 2.09 -19.48
CA VAL A 390 -15.13 0.84 -19.00
C VAL A 390 -14.33 0.18 -20.11
N THR A 391 -13.15 -0.33 -19.81
CA THR A 391 -12.39 -1.21 -20.69
C THR A 391 -12.21 -2.56 -20.01
N ILE A 392 -12.58 -3.66 -20.68
CA ILE A 392 -12.44 -5.03 -20.15
C ILE A 392 -11.46 -5.80 -21.03
N ASN A 393 -10.30 -6.13 -20.47
CA ASN A 393 -9.22 -6.81 -21.19
C ASN A 393 -9.05 -8.29 -20.77
N SER A 394 -9.67 -8.71 -19.67
CA SER A 394 -9.53 -10.07 -19.15
C SER A 394 -10.76 -10.51 -18.35
N ASN A 395 -10.73 -11.75 -17.91
CA ASN A 395 -11.79 -12.34 -17.10
C ASN A 395 -12.07 -11.48 -15.87
N THR A 396 -13.34 -11.16 -15.66
CA THR A 396 -13.80 -10.30 -14.57
C THR A 396 -14.96 -10.97 -13.86
N VAL A 397 -14.91 -10.96 -12.53
CA VAL A 397 -16.02 -11.39 -11.68
C VAL A 397 -16.82 -10.19 -11.22
N PHE A 398 -18.14 -10.29 -11.26
CA PHE A 398 -19.06 -9.31 -10.67
C PHE A 398 -19.86 -9.97 -9.56
N GLY A 399 -19.85 -9.38 -8.37
CA GLY A 399 -20.52 -9.90 -7.18
C GLY A 399 -19.76 -11.03 -6.47
N ALA A 400 -20.33 -11.44 -5.34
CA ALA A 400 -19.96 -12.66 -4.62
C ALA A 400 -21.26 -13.34 -4.16
N ALA A 401 -21.38 -14.66 -4.36
CA ALA A 401 -22.60 -15.38 -3.98
C ALA A 401 -22.95 -15.18 -2.49
N ALA A 402 -24.23 -14.92 -2.21
CA ALA A 402 -24.89 -14.87 -0.89
C ALA A 402 -24.56 -13.70 0.07
N THR A 403 -23.51 -12.92 -0.16
CA THR A 403 -23.23 -11.66 0.56
C THR A 403 -22.71 -10.69 -0.48
N TYR A 404 -23.18 -9.43 -0.52
CA TYR A 404 -22.71 -8.40 -1.47
C TYR A 404 -23.42 -8.43 -2.85
N THR A 405 -24.74 -8.24 -2.84
CA THR A 405 -25.64 -8.59 -3.97
C THR A 405 -26.22 -7.41 -4.75
N GLY A 406 -25.93 -6.16 -4.41
CA GLY A 406 -26.51 -5.01 -5.12
C GLY A 406 -26.12 -5.02 -6.60
N SER A 407 -27.09 -4.72 -7.48
CA SER A 407 -26.87 -4.72 -8.93
C SER A 407 -25.88 -3.64 -9.34
N LEU A 408 -25.14 -3.89 -10.43
CA LEU A 408 -24.19 -2.94 -11.01
C LEU A 408 -24.69 -2.49 -12.38
N THR A 409 -24.82 -1.18 -12.57
CA THR A 409 -25.20 -0.59 -13.85
C THR A 409 -24.07 0.30 -14.36
N PHE A 410 -23.51 -0.02 -15.52
CA PHE A 410 -22.49 0.78 -16.21
C PHE A 410 -23.18 1.57 -17.32
N SER A 411 -23.25 2.89 -17.16
CA SER A 411 -24.07 3.73 -18.04
C SER A 411 -23.35 4.27 -19.26
N ASN A 412 -22.03 4.12 -19.33
CA ASN A 412 -21.21 4.62 -20.43
C ASN A 412 -20.70 3.46 -21.29
N THR A 413 -20.01 3.77 -22.38
CA THR A 413 -19.45 2.78 -23.30
C THR A 413 -18.58 1.75 -22.56
N VAL A 414 -18.75 0.48 -22.95
CA VAL A 414 -17.92 -0.63 -22.49
C VAL A 414 -17.10 -1.15 -23.66
N THR A 415 -15.79 -0.97 -23.63
CA THR A 415 -14.88 -1.45 -24.67
C THR A 415 -14.26 -2.78 -24.27
N LEU A 416 -14.41 -3.81 -25.09
CA LEU A 416 -13.73 -5.09 -24.96
C LEU A 416 -12.35 -5.01 -25.65
N GLY A 417 -11.30 -5.42 -24.92
CA GLY A 417 -9.96 -5.60 -25.48
C GLY A 417 -9.92 -6.72 -26.53
N SER A 418 -8.73 -7.09 -27.01
CA SER A 418 -8.60 -8.17 -28.01
C SER A 418 -8.86 -9.58 -27.47
N ALA A 419 -9.01 -9.73 -26.16
CA ALA A 419 -9.37 -11.01 -25.53
C ALA A 419 -10.89 -11.22 -25.59
N THR A 420 -11.33 -12.46 -25.42
CA THR A 420 -12.74 -12.80 -25.16
C THR A 420 -12.92 -13.03 -23.66
N PRO A 421 -13.16 -11.99 -22.85
CA PRO A 421 -13.25 -12.14 -21.40
C PRO A 421 -14.44 -13.01 -20.99
N THR A 422 -14.21 -13.85 -19.98
CA THR A 422 -15.28 -14.40 -19.16
C THR A 422 -15.77 -13.37 -18.17
N LEU A 423 -17.04 -12.99 -18.30
CA LEU A 423 -17.78 -12.14 -17.38
C LEU A 423 -18.61 -13.04 -16.47
N THR A 424 -18.06 -13.36 -15.31
CA THR A 424 -18.75 -14.19 -14.31
C THR A 424 -19.64 -13.27 -13.47
N VAL A 425 -20.96 -13.36 -13.66
CA VAL A 425 -21.94 -12.63 -12.85
C VAL A 425 -22.40 -13.52 -11.70
N ASN A 426 -21.75 -13.37 -10.55
CA ASN A 426 -22.00 -14.12 -9.34
C ASN A 426 -22.92 -13.36 -8.38
N LEU A 427 -24.12 -13.06 -8.87
CA LEU A 427 -25.18 -12.36 -8.15
C LEU A 427 -26.42 -13.26 -8.07
N PRO A 428 -27.33 -13.04 -7.10
CA PRO A 428 -28.64 -13.68 -7.11
C PRO A 428 -29.37 -13.51 -8.45
N THR A 429 -30.25 -14.44 -8.78
CA THR A 429 -30.98 -14.43 -10.06
C THR A 429 -32.02 -13.30 -10.19
N SER A 430 -32.23 -12.52 -9.13
CA SER A 430 -33.02 -11.28 -9.12
C SER A 430 -32.19 -10.03 -9.44
N ASP A 431 -30.87 -10.11 -9.33
CA ASP A 431 -29.94 -8.99 -9.43
C ASP A 431 -29.12 -9.10 -10.71
N TRP A 432 -28.47 -7.99 -11.12
CA TRP A 432 -27.83 -7.94 -12.44
C TRP A 432 -26.53 -7.14 -12.49
N VAL A 433 -25.77 -7.44 -13.54
CA VAL A 433 -24.82 -6.52 -14.15
C VAL A 433 -25.47 -6.01 -15.45
N ARG A 434 -25.57 -4.69 -15.61
CA ARG A 434 -26.18 -4.05 -16.77
C ARG A 434 -25.20 -3.10 -17.44
N PHE A 435 -25.11 -3.22 -18.76
CA PHE A 435 -24.42 -2.26 -19.62
C PHE A 435 -25.49 -1.46 -20.35
N ASP A 436 -25.69 -0.19 -19.94
CA ASP A 436 -26.62 0.72 -20.63
C ASP A 436 -25.98 1.35 -21.87
N GLY A 437 -24.67 1.59 -21.83
CA GLY A 437 -23.93 2.06 -23.00
C GLY A 437 -23.56 0.91 -23.93
N ALA A 438 -23.42 1.23 -25.22
CA ALA A 438 -22.94 0.28 -26.22
C ALA A 438 -21.64 -0.42 -25.79
N VAL A 439 -21.61 -1.72 -26.04
CA VAL A 439 -20.44 -2.58 -25.94
C VAL A 439 -19.76 -2.63 -27.31
N GLU A 440 -18.49 -2.27 -27.34
CA GLU A 440 -17.67 -2.18 -28.56
C GLU A 440 -16.32 -2.90 -28.39
N GLY A 441 -15.48 -2.89 -29.42
CA GLY A 441 -14.12 -3.43 -29.37
C GLY A 441 -13.96 -4.76 -30.11
N SER A 442 -12.74 -5.32 -30.11
CA SER A 442 -12.44 -6.49 -30.94
C SER A 442 -12.77 -7.83 -30.28
N GLY A 443 -12.88 -7.85 -28.95
CA GLY A 443 -13.18 -9.03 -28.15
C GLY A 443 -14.62 -9.51 -28.24
N GLY A 444 -14.88 -10.67 -27.64
CA GLY A 444 -16.23 -11.23 -27.45
C GLY A 444 -16.63 -11.33 -25.99
N ILE A 445 -17.79 -11.93 -25.70
CA ILE A 445 -18.32 -12.06 -24.33
C ILE A 445 -18.49 -13.54 -24.01
N VAL A 446 -17.93 -14.01 -22.90
CA VAL A 446 -18.34 -15.28 -22.28
C VAL A 446 -19.11 -14.97 -21.00
N LYS A 447 -20.42 -15.15 -21.00
CA LYS A 447 -21.27 -14.99 -19.81
C LYS A 447 -21.22 -16.26 -18.96
N ASP A 448 -20.85 -16.10 -17.70
CA ASP A 448 -20.81 -17.17 -16.71
C ASP A 448 -21.44 -16.74 -15.37
N GLY A 449 -21.58 -17.65 -14.42
CA GLY A 449 -22.22 -17.43 -13.12
C GLY A 449 -23.76 -17.36 -13.21
N ASP A 450 -24.45 -17.64 -12.11
CA ASP A 450 -25.91 -17.81 -12.09
C ASP A 450 -26.70 -16.52 -12.33
N GLY A 451 -26.08 -15.35 -12.11
CA GLY A 451 -26.74 -14.05 -12.20
C GLY A 451 -27.04 -13.58 -13.62
N ILE A 452 -27.63 -12.39 -13.73
CA ILE A 452 -28.08 -11.80 -15.01
C ILE A 452 -27.05 -10.81 -15.54
N LEU A 453 -26.64 -10.97 -16.80
CA LEU A 453 -25.99 -9.90 -17.58
C LEU A 453 -27.04 -9.26 -18.52
N ILE A 454 -27.14 -7.94 -18.52
CA ILE A 454 -28.07 -7.18 -19.35
C ILE A 454 -27.29 -6.31 -20.35
N LEU A 455 -27.61 -6.45 -21.63
CA LEU A 455 -27.15 -5.57 -22.70
C LEU A 455 -28.34 -4.72 -23.18
N ASP A 456 -28.22 -3.39 -23.04
CA ASP A 456 -29.34 -2.46 -23.21
C ASP A 456 -29.18 -1.47 -24.37
N ASP A 457 -28.12 -1.63 -25.17
CA ASP A 457 -27.89 -0.86 -26.39
C ASP A 457 -27.64 -1.79 -27.58
N ALA A 458 -27.49 -1.22 -28.78
CA ALA A 458 -27.02 -1.89 -29.97
C ALA A 458 -25.48 -2.01 -29.92
N ASN A 459 -24.99 -3.24 -29.79
CA ASN A 459 -23.57 -3.50 -29.54
C ASN A 459 -22.81 -3.78 -30.83
N THR A 460 -21.53 -3.40 -30.87
CA THR A 460 -20.67 -3.39 -32.07
C THR A 460 -19.35 -4.12 -31.89
N TYR A 461 -19.17 -4.86 -30.79
CA TYR A 461 -17.99 -5.70 -30.62
C TYR A 461 -17.90 -6.79 -31.70
N SER A 462 -16.69 -7.21 -32.08
CA SER A 462 -16.51 -8.13 -33.21
C SER A 462 -16.35 -9.61 -32.84
N GLY A 463 -16.07 -9.92 -31.57
CA GLY A 463 -15.89 -11.29 -31.11
C GLY A 463 -17.20 -12.01 -30.80
N ASP A 464 -17.10 -13.31 -30.57
CA ASP A 464 -18.25 -14.18 -30.35
C ASP A 464 -18.89 -14.00 -28.97
N THR A 465 -20.14 -14.43 -28.85
CA THR A 465 -20.92 -14.40 -27.60
C THR A 465 -21.20 -15.83 -27.15
N THR A 466 -20.75 -16.20 -25.96
CA THR A 466 -20.98 -17.52 -25.36
C THR A 466 -21.71 -17.37 -24.03
N ILE A 467 -22.70 -18.21 -23.77
CA ILE A 467 -23.41 -18.31 -22.49
C ILE A 467 -23.11 -19.68 -21.88
N ASN A 468 -22.30 -19.69 -20.81
CA ASN A 468 -21.93 -20.88 -20.05
C ASN A 468 -22.90 -21.18 -18.91
N ALA A 469 -23.39 -20.13 -18.24
CA ALA A 469 -24.34 -20.22 -17.14
C ALA A 469 -25.10 -18.91 -16.91
N GLY A 470 -26.25 -19.03 -16.23
CA GLY A 470 -27.13 -17.93 -15.88
C GLY A 470 -27.82 -17.31 -17.10
N ARG A 471 -28.26 -16.06 -16.96
CA ARG A 471 -29.09 -15.38 -17.98
C ARG A 471 -28.34 -14.23 -18.66
N LEU A 472 -28.37 -14.20 -19.98
CA LEU A 472 -28.09 -13.00 -20.79
C LEU A 472 -29.42 -12.38 -21.21
N THR A 473 -29.63 -11.10 -20.93
CA THR A 473 -30.84 -10.37 -21.29
C THR A 473 -30.52 -9.27 -22.30
N LEU A 474 -31.24 -9.25 -23.42
CA LEU A 474 -31.11 -8.25 -24.47
C LEU A 474 -32.35 -7.35 -24.46
N LYS A 475 -32.17 -6.05 -24.21
CA LYS A 475 -33.31 -5.13 -24.05
C LYS A 475 -33.67 -4.35 -25.31
N THR A 476 -32.89 -4.50 -26.39
CA THR A 476 -33.15 -3.82 -27.67
C THR A 476 -33.00 -4.75 -28.88
N THR A 477 -33.50 -4.28 -30.01
CA THR A 477 -33.25 -4.89 -31.33
C THR A 477 -31.77 -4.73 -31.69
N ASN A 478 -31.12 -5.80 -32.16
CA ASN A 478 -29.68 -5.84 -32.46
C ASN A 478 -28.78 -5.48 -31.26
N SER A 479 -29.19 -5.88 -30.05
CA SER A 479 -28.30 -5.88 -28.89
C SER A 479 -27.16 -6.90 -29.00
N LEU A 480 -27.19 -7.82 -29.97
CA LEU A 480 -25.99 -8.57 -30.37
C LEU A 480 -25.48 -8.06 -31.73
N PRO A 481 -24.15 -8.00 -31.95
CA PRO A 481 -23.58 -7.71 -33.25
C PRO A 481 -24.03 -8.75 -34.28
N THR A 482 -24.41 -8.32 -35.49
CA THR A 482 -24.91 -9.25 -36.51
C THR A 482 -23.89 -10.27 -37.00
N THR A 483 -22.61 -10.04 -36.72
CA THR A 483 -21.47 -10.90 -37.06
C THR A 483 -21.12 -11.91 -35.97
N THR A 484 -21.72 -11.83 -34.77
CA THR A 484 -21.37 -12.74 -33.67
C THR A 484 -21.78 -14.17 -34.00
N VAL A 485 -20.93 -15.13 -33.68
CA VAL A 485 -21.40 -16.48 -33.38
C VAL A 485 -21.96 -16.46 -31.97
N LEU A 486 -23.18 -16.97 -31.79
CA LEU A 486 -23.83 -17.11 -30.48
C LEU A 486 -23.83 -18.57 -30.06
N ASN A 487 -23.14 -18.89 -28.97
CA ASN A 487 -23.13 -20.23 -28.38
C ASN A 487 -23.84 -20.23 -27.02
N ILE A 488 -24.84 -21.10 -26.85
CA ILE A 488 -25.54 -21.30 -25.58
C ILE A 488 -25.27 -22.74 -25.11
N ASN A 489 -24.42 -22.89 -24.11
CA ASN A 489 -23.99 -24.20 -23.62
C ASN A 489 -25.07 -24.88 -22.76
N ALA A 490 -25.18 -26.21 -22.84
CA ALA A 490 -26.23 -26.99 -22.18
C ALA A 490 -25.94 -27.25 -20.70
N SER A 491 -26.07 -26.24 -19.84
CA SER A 491 -25.90 -26.38 -18.37
C SER A 491 -27.22 -26.38 -17.58
N GLY A 492 -28.37 -26.40 -18.24
CA GLY A 492 -29.69 -26.33 -17.60
C GLY A 492 -30.06 -24.96 -17.00
N THR A 493 -29.08 -24.08 -16.80
CA THR A 493 -29.23 -22.70 -16.29
C THR A 493 -28.76 -21.62 -17.27
N SER A 494 -28.20 -22.00 -18.44
CA SER A 494 -27.82 -21.08 -19.52
C SER A 494 -29.01 -20.64 -20.33
N HIS A 495 -29.28 -19.33 -20.31
CA HIS A 495 -30.49 -18.80 -20.91
C HIS A 495 -30.28 -17.46 -21.59
N LEU A 496 -31.00 -17.26 -22.69
CA LEU A 496 -31.11 -15.98 -23.37
C LEU A 496 -32.55 -15.46 -23.25
N ASP A 497 -32.70 -14.22 -22.80
CA ASP A 497 -33.96 -13.47 -22.74
C ASP A 497 -33.85 -12.22 -23.60
N PHE A 498 -34.85 -11.90 -24.40
CA PHE A 498 -34.77 -10.79 -25.35
C PHE A 498 -36.13 -10.27 -25.81
N VAL A 499 -36.11 -8.99 -26.19
CA VAL A 499 -37.21 -8.31 -26.89
C VAL A 499 -36.78 -7.88 -28.29
N GLY A 500 -37.74 -7.60 -29.16
CA GLY A 500 -37.45 -7.18 -30.53
C GLY A 500 -36.77 -8.27 -31.36
N THR A 501 -36.09 -7.86 -32.44
CA THR A 501 -35.39 -8.77 -33.34
C THR A 501 -33.89 -8.67 -33.13
N ASN A 502 -33.24 -9.80 -32.87
CA ASN A 502 -31.77 -9.89 -32.84
C ASN A 502 -31.29 -10.78 -33.98
N ARG A 503 -30.19 -10.41 -34.64
CA ARG A 503 -29.62 -11.17 -35.75
C ARG A 503 -28.20 -11.58 -35.39
N VAL A 504 -27.82 -12.82 -35.67
CA VAL A 504 -26.48 -13.37 -35.41
C VAL A 504 -25.98 -14.11 -36.63
N ALA A 505 -24.65 -14.24 -36.77
CA ALA A 505 -24.06 -14.97 -37.89
C ALA A 505 -24.40 -16.46 -37.80
N GLU A 506 -24.19 -17.04 -36.61
CA GLU A 506 -24.48 -18.44 -36.32
C GLU A 506 -25.07 -18.60 -34.92
N LEU A 507 -25.87 -19.66 -34.73
CA LEU A 507 -26.41 -20.07 -33.43
C LEU A 507 -26.00 -21.52 -33.15
N TRP A 508 -25.45 -21.75 -31.96
CA TRP A 508 -25.10 -23.06 -31.43
C TRP A 508 -25.83 -23.28 -30.12
N LEU A 509 -26.53 -24.41 -29.99
CA LEU A 509 -27.30 -24.78 -28.81
C LEU A 509 -26.80 -26.12 -28.29
N GLY A 510 -26.18 -26.15 -27.11
CA GLY A 510 -25.65 -27.37 -26.51
C GLY A 510 -24.56 -28.06 -27.33
N GLY A 511 -23.78 -27.29 -28.10
CA GLY A 511 -22.74 -27.80 -29.00
C GLY A 511 -23.25 -28.15 -30.40
N GLU A 512 -24.56 -28.05 -30.68
CA GLU A 512 -25.14 -28.34 -31.99
C GLU A 512 -25.41 -27.06 -32.78
N LYS A 513 -24.89 -26.97 -34.01
CA LYS A 513 -25.12 -25.85 -34.91
C LYS A 513 -26.56 -25.85 -35.41
N GLN A 514 -27.20 -24.69 -35.33
CA GLN A 514 -28.57 -24.49 -35.79
C GLN A 514 -28.61 -24.04 -37.26
N ALA A 515 -29.75 -24.25 -37.92
CA ALA A 515 -29.92 -23.90 -39.33
C ALA A 515 -29.79 -22.39 -39.56
N GLY A 516 -29.09 -22.02 -40.64
CA GLY A 516 -28.98 -20.63 -41.08
C GLY A 516 -30.26 -20.15 -41.78
N GLY A 517 -30.65 -18.89 -41.56
CA GLY A 517 -31.86 -18.29 -42.13
C GLY A 517 -33.16 -18.58 -41.36
N ALA A 518 -33.08 -19.28 -40.23
CA ALA A 518 -34.24 -19.61 -39.40
C ALA A 518 -34.45 -18.60 -38.27
N THR A 519 -35.69 -18.52 -37.78
CA THR A 519 -36.09 -17.67 -36.67
C THR A 519 -36.32 -18.51 -35.41
N TYR A 520 -35.60 -18.19 -34.33
CA TYR A 520 -35.64 -18.88 -33.04
C TYR A 520 -36.25 -17.98 -31.95
N GLY A 521 -36.93 -18.57 -30.97
CA GLY A 521 -37.49 -17.81 -29.86
C GLY A 521 -38.11 -18.66 -28.75
N GLY A 522 -38.59 -17.99 -27.71
CA GLY A 522 -39.38 -18.60 -26.63
C GLY A 522 -40.84 -18.81 -27.03
N THR A 523 -41.63 -19.44 -26.14
CA THR A 523 -43.07 -19.62 -26.36
C THR A 523 -43.78 -18.28 -26.52
N GLY A 524 -44.60 -18.14 -27.57
CA GLY A 524 -45.36 -16.92 -27.84
C GLY A 524 -44.58 -15.79 -28.52
N SER A 525 -43.32 -16.02 -28.92
CA SER A 525 -42.49 -15.06 -29.66
C SER A 525 -42.90 -14.86 -31.13
N GLY A 526 -43.63 -15.82 -31.72
CA GLY A 526 -43.88 -15.87 -33.15
C GLY A 526 -42.72 -16.41 -33.98
N ALA A 527 -41.69 -16.98 -33.35
CA ALA A 527 -40.57 -17.64 -34.03
C ALA A 527 -41.00 -18.96 -34.71
N ASP A 528 -40.32 -19.30 -35.81
CA ASP A 528 -40.50 -20.58 -36.52
C ASP A 528 -40.09 -21.77 -35.64
N VAL A 529 -39.00 -21.59 -34.88
CA VAL A 529 -38.44 -22.60 -33.98
C VAL A 529 -38.54 -22.12 -32.53
N VAL A 530 -39.47 -22.72 -31.79
CA VAL A 530 -39.65 -22.45 -30.35
C VAL A 530 -38.78 -23.38 -29.52
N ASN A 531 -37.94 -22.85 -28.63
CA ASN A 531 -37.09 -23.64 -27.75
C ASN A 531 -37.02 -23.04 -26.33
N THR A 532 -37.81 -23.58 -25.42
CA THR A 532 -37.90 -23.09 -24.03
C THR A 532 -36.74 -23.51 -23.13
N THR A 533 -35.88 -24.44 -23.59
CA THR A 533 -34.70 -24.87 -22.84
C THR A 533 -33.64 -23.76 -22.83
N TYR A 534 -33.40 -23.15 -23.99
CA TYR A 534 -32.38 -22.10 -24.13
C TYR A 534 -32.97 -20.69 -24.15
N PHE A 535 -34.26 -20.55 -24.45
CA PHE A 535 -34.99 -19.28 -24.52
C PHE A 535 -36.17 -19.29 -23.53
N ILE A 536 -35.93 -18.93 -22.27
CA ILE A 536 -36.95 -19.10 -21.22
C ILE A 536 -38.07 -18.05 -21.31
N THR A 537 -37.69 -16.80 -21.57
CA THR A 537 -38.56 -15.62 -21.45
C THR A 537 -38.22 -14.62 -22.55
N GLY A 538 -39.20 -13.79 -22.94
CA GLY A 538 -39.03 -12.77 -23.97
C GLY A 538 -40.03 -12.89 -25.13
N SER A 539 -40.47 -11.75 -25.65
CA SER A 539 -41.36 -11.66 -26.81
C SER A 539 -40.60 -11.45 -28.13
N GLY A 540 -39.27 -11.46 -28.09
CA GLY A 540 -38.42 -11.23 -29.24
C GLY A 540 -38.17 -12.47 -30.10
N VAL A 541 -37.55 -12.25 -31.26
CA VAL A 541 -37.09 -13.30 -32.18
C VAL A 541 -35.60 -13.16 -32.52
N LEU A 542 -34.92 -14.30 -32.63
CA LEU A 542 -33.50 -14.41 -32.97
C LEU A 542 -33.36 -15.00 -34.37
N GLN A 543 -32.77 -14.26 -35.30
CA GLN A 543 -32.56 -14.71 -36.68
C GLN A 543 -31.11 -15.10 -36.92
N THR A 544 -30.89 -16.29 -37.48
CA THR A 544 -29.58 -16.71 -37.97
C THR A 544 -29.38 -16.26 -39.41
N GLN A 545 -28.17 -15.84 -39.78
CA GLN A 545 -27.87 -15.52 -41.17
C GLN A 545 -27.76 -16.80 -42.01
N VAL A 546 -28.14 -16.73 -43.28
CA VAL A 546 -27.83 -17.79 -44.25
C VAL A 546 -26.32 -17.72 -44.51
N PRO A 547 -25.57 -18.84 -44.46
CA PRO A 547 -24.17 -18.83 -44.88
C PRO A 547 -24.11 -18.25 -46.29
N ASP A 548 -23.28 -17.23 -46.52
CA ASP A 548 -23.10 -16.69 -47.87
C ASP A 548 -22.84 -17.86 -48.82
N ALA A 549 -23.76 -18.06 -49.78
CA ALA A 549 -23.55 -19.07 -50.81
C ALA A 549 -22.21 -18.76 -51.48
N PRO A 550 -21.29 -19.74 -51.66
CA PRO A 550 -20.06 -19.49 -52.38
C PRO A 550 -20.44 -18.92 -53.74
N ARG A 551 -19.93 -17.72 -54.07
CA ARG A 551 -20.19 -17.02 -55.32
C ARG A 551 -20.07 -18.03 -56.46
N GLY A 552 -21.20 -18.38 -57.06
CA GLY A 552 -21.28 -19.49 -58.00
C GLY A 552 -20.24 -19.32 -59.10
N THR A 553 -19.41 -20.34 -59.29
CA THR A 553 -18.59 -20.48 -60.48
C THR A 553 -19.53 -20.45 -61.68
N VAL A 554 -19.52 -19.33 -62.42
CA VAL A 554 -20.19 -19.24 -63.73
C VAL A 554 -19.43 -20.15 -64.68
N ILE A 555 -19.93 -21.38 -64.87
CA ILE A 555 -19.47 -22.24 -65.96
C ILE A 555 -20.10 -21.69 -67.24
N LEU A 556 -19.34 -20.86 -67.97
CA LEU A 556 -19.63 -20.58 -69.37
C LEU A 556 -19.36 -21.85 -70.18
N LEU A 557 -20.42 -22.60 -70.48
CA LEU A 557 -20.38 -23.60 -71.54
C LEU A 557 -20.19 -22.87 -72.88
N ARG A 558 -19.07 -23.13 -73.54
CA ARG A 558 -18.80 -22.68 -74.93
C ARG A 558 -19.45 -23.61 -75.94
#